data_AF-A0A2N3QLW1-F1
#
_entry.id   AF-A0A2N3QLW1-F1
#
_cell.length_a   1.000
_cell.length_b   1.000
_cell.length_c   1.000
_cell.angle_alpha   90.00
_cell.angle_beta   90.00
_cell.angle_gamma   90.00
#
_symmetry.space_group_name_H-M   'P 1'
#
loop_
_entity.id
_entity.type
_entity.pdbx_description
1 polymer ?
#
loop_
_entity_poly.entity_id
_entity_poly.type
_entity_poly.pdbx_seq_one_letter_code
_entity_poly.pdbx_strand_id
1 'polypeptide(L)'
;MSSAVEGSIPISRRSADARRTHRIRKWLAVPKNLLHVGVLTAYTAVVITVMCFHEPWFDEAQAWLIARDCSWHDLLLVRPHYEGHPPFWWLLLAIPARLGVPYEWGLKGVQLITAVFLVWLLVFRSGLPEVLRIILPFTYFVCYQDGVTSRPYALMMAAMVLTGMSWRNRDDHPWRLIGSLILLCLCSAYGVALAGGVALAWLWRVLRSRGVRDGVLGQKPRLAGWCCWQSVSGLSL
;
A
#
# COMPACT_ATOMS: atom_id res chain seq x y z
N MET A 1 6.75 -51.15 -6.14
CA MET A 1 5.55 -50.31 -5.97
C MET A 1 6.00 -48.87 -5.75
N SER A 2 5.46 -47.97 -6.58
CA SER A 2 5.57 -46.50 -6.56
C SER A 2 6.95 -45.87 -6.83
N SER A 3 7.30 -45.75 -8.11
CA SER A 3 8.28 -44.80 -8.62
C SER A 3 7.69 -43.38 -8.61
N ALA A 4 8.50 -42.44 -8.13
CA ALA A 4 8.29 -41.00 -8.07
C ALA A 4 7.44 -40.42 -9.23
N VAL A 5 6.33 -39.78 -8.88
CA VAL A 5 5.64 -38.82 -9.73
C VAL A 5 6.43 -37.51 -9.66
N GLU A 6 7.50 -37.43 -10.44
CA GLU A 6 8.24 -36.19 -10.65
C GLU A 6 7.43 -35.32 -11.62
N GLY A 7 6.50 -34.53 -11.06
CA GLY A 7 5.64 -33.63 -11.81
C GLY A 7 6.44 -32.53 -12.48
N SER A 8 6.72 -32.68 -13.78
CA SER A 8 7.33 -31.64 -14.60
C SER A 8 6.40 -30.40 -14.66
N ILE A 9 6.85 -29.30 -14.07
CA ILE A 9 6.09 -28.05 -14.07
C ILE A 9 6.00 -27.53 -15.51
N PRO A 10 4.80 -27.20 -16.02
CA PRO A 10 4.64 -26.75 -17.41
C PRO A 10 5.39 -25.44 -17.69
N ILE A 11 6.12 -25.40 -18.80
CA ILE A 11 7.00 -24.29 -19.25
C ILE A 11 6.30 -22.92 -19.26
N SER A 12 4.99 -22.89 -19.55
CA SER A 12 4.16 -21.68 -19.53
C SER A 12 4.07 -21.06 -18.14
N ARG A 13 3.91 -21.86 -17.07
CA ARG A 13 3.91 -21.40 -15.67
C ARG A 13 5.28 -20.87 -15.27
N ARG A 14 6.36 -21.53 -15.68
CA ARG A 14 7.75 -21.08 -15.44
C ARG A 14 8.03 -19.70 -16.05
N SER A 15 7.49 -19.44 -17.25
CA SER A 15 7.64 -18.14 -17.94
C SER A 15 6.83 -17.00 -17.28
N ALA A 16 5.65 -17.29 -16.75
CA ALA A 16 4.81 -16.31 -16.05
C ALA A 16 5.42 -15.93 -14.70
N ASP A 17 5.93 -16.91 -13.96
CA ASP A 17 6.59 -16.71 -12.68
C ASP A 17 7.91 -15.94 -12.83
N ALA A 18 8.71 -16.24 -13.85
CA ALA A 18 9.92 -15.49 -14.20
C ALA A 18 9.63 -14.01 -14.53
N ARG A 19 8.53 -13.71 -15.24
CA ARG A 19 8.11 -12.34 -15.53
C ARG A 19 7.60 -11.60 -14.29
N ARG A 20 6.87 -12.29 -13.42
CA ARG A 20 6.35 -11.74 -12.16
C ARG A 20 7.50 -11.38 -11.22
N THR A 21 8.42 -12.32 -11.01
CA THR A 21 9.62 -12.12 -10.18
C THR A 21 10.53 -11.01 -10.73
N HIS A 22 10.71 -10.92 -12.05
CA HIS A 22 11.44 -9.80 -12.66
C HIS A 22 10.76 -8.44 -12.38
N ARG A 23 9.43 -8.34 -12.48
CA ARG A 23 8.70 -7.10 -12.17
C ARG A 23 8.82 -6.71 -10.70
N ILE A 24 8.71 -7.67 -9.78
CA ILE A 24 8.87 -7.45 -8.33
C ILE A 24 10.31 -6.99 -8.06
N ARG A 25 11.31 -7.68 -8.61
CA ARG A 25 12.72 -7.28 -8.50
C ARG A 25 12.97 -5.87 -9.02
N LYS A 26 12.41 -5.51 -10.18
CA LYS A 26 12.52 -4.14 -10.72
C LYS A 26 11.84 -3.11 -9.82
N TRP A 27 10.73 -3.49 -9.17
CA TRP A 27 10.01 -2.62 -8.24
C TRP A 27 10.65 -2.55 -6.84
N LEU A 28 11.51 -3.50 -6.48
CA LEU A 28 12.34 -3.44 -5.27
C LEU A 28 13.72 -2.84 -5.56
N ALA A 29 14.16 -2.85 -6.81
CA ALA A 29 15.45 -2.30 -7.23
C ALA A 29 15.52 -0.81 -6.89
N VAL A 30 16.44 -0.47 -5.99
CA VAL A 30 16.75 0.90 -5.61
C VAL A 30 17.57 1.52 -6.76
N PRO A 31 17.15 2.66 -7.34
CA PRO A 31 17.97 3.35 -8.32
C PRO A 31 19.30 3.76 -7.67
N LYS A 32 20.40 3.69 -8.41
CA LYS A 32 21.77 3.99 -7.92
C LYS A 32 22.01 5.49 -7.65
N ASN A 33 21.00 6.22 -7.19
CA ASN A 33 21.15 7.62 -6.81
C ASN A 33 21.77 7.70 -5.42
N LEU A 34 23.08 7.95 -5.36
CA LEU A 34 23.85 7.99 -4.12
C LEU A 34 23.30 9.02 -3.13
N LEU A 35 22.76 10.13 -3.65
CA LEU A 35 22.10 11.16 -2.83
C LEU A 35 20.89 10.59 -2.09
N HIS A 36 20.01 9.87 -2.78
CA HIS A 36 18.81 9.27 -2.20
C HIS A 36 19.12 8.18 -1.18
N VAL A 37 20.16 7.39 -1.45
CA VAL A 37 20.69 6.43 -0.48
C VAL A 37 21.23 7.16 0.74
N GLY A 38 22.02 8.21 0.54
CA GLY A 38 22.51 9.06 1.62
C GLY A 38 21.39 9.66 2.48
N VAL A 39 20.32 10.15 1.86
CA VAL A 39 19.13 10.67 2.56
C VAL A 39 18.46 9.60 3.40
N LEU A 40 18.19 8.42 2.83
CA LEU A 40 17.56 7.33 3.58
C LEU A 40 18.45 6.88 4.76
N THR A 41 19.75 6.70 4.52
CA THR A 41 20.71 6.31 5.57
C THR A 41 20.81 7.36 6.67
N ALA A 42 20.91 8.64 6.32
CA ALA A 42 20.94 9.73 7.30
C ALA A 42 19.63 9.80 8.10
N TYR A 43 18.47 9.68 7.44
CA TYR A 43 17.17 9.63 8.09
C TYR A 43 17.10 8.46 9.09
N THR A 44 17.46 7.25 8.67
CA THR A 44 17.44 6.07 9.54
C THR A 44 18.37 6.24 10.73
N ALA A 45 19.58 6.79 10.54
CA ALA A 45 20.52 7.05 11.62
C ALA A 45 19.96 8.07 12.64
N VAL A 46 19.34 9.15 12.17
CA VAL A 46 18.69 10.14 13.03
C VAL A 46 17.56 9.51 13.82
N VAL A 47 16.63 8.80 13.16
CA VAL A 47 15.48 8.16 13.83
C VAL A 47 15.94 7.15 14.88
N ILE A 48 16.90 6.28 14.56
CA ILE A 48 17.45 5.32 15.52
C ILE A 48 18.05 6.04 16.74
N THR A 49 18.84 7.09 16.49
CA THR A 49 19.46 7.87 17.58
C THR A 49 18.40 8.47 18.49
N VAL A 50 17.37 9.11 17.93
CA VAL A 50 16.29 9.72 18.72
C VAL A 50 15.47 8.63 19.44
N MET A 51 15.20 7.49 18.80
CA MET A 51 14.53 6.34 19.43
C MET A 51 15.27 5.81 20.66
N CYS A 52 16.60 5.90 20.72
CA CYS A 52 17.36 5.50 21.90
C CYS A 52 17.06 6.37 23.13
N PHE A 53 16.65 7.63 22.92
CA PHE A 53 16.31 8.58 23.99
C PHE A 53 14.81 8.82 24.14
N HIS A 54 14.00 8.36 23.19
CA HIS A 54 12.55 8.48 23.24
C HIS A 54 11.96 7.52 24.26
N GLU A 55 11.29 8.04 25.27
CA GLU A 55 10.49 7.24 26.19
C GLU A 55 9.09 7.05 25.59
N PRO A 56 8.64 5.80 25.34
CA PRO A 56 7.34 5.56 24.76
C PRO A 56 6.22 6.19 25.59
N TRP A 57 5.33 6.89 24.90
CA TRP A 57 4.17 7.51 25.54
C TRP A 57 3.15 6.47 25.99
N PHE A 58 2.23 6.93 26.84
CA PHE A 58 1.17 6.10 27.40
C PHE A 58 0.37 5.35 26.33
N ASP A 59 0.01 6.00 25.22
CA ASP A 59 -0.75 5.38 24.14
C ASP A 59 0.07 4.35 23.34
N GLU A 60 1.39 4.55 23.22
CA GLU A 60 2.29 3.57 22.60
C GLU A 60 2.42 2.32 23.47
N ALA A 61 2.53 2.50 24.79
CA ALA A 61 2.52 1.42 25.77
C ALA A 61 1.19 0.66 25.78
N GLN A 62 0.07 1.38 25.78
CA GLN A 62 -1.26 0.78 25.70
C GLN A 62 -1.43 -0.08 24.44
N ALA A 63 -1.02 0.43 23.27
CA ALA A 63 -1.11 -0.31 22.02
C ALA A 63 -0.29 -1.61 22.04
N TRP A 64 0.90 -1.59 22.66
CA TRP A 64 1.71 -2.78 22.84
C TRP A 64 1.06 -3.81 23.78
N LEU A 65 0.54 -3.36 24.93
CA LEU A 65 -0.13 -4.25 25.89
C LEU A 65 -1.38 -4.90 25.28
N ILE A 66 -2.18 -4.14 24.52
CA ILE A 66 -3.32 -4.69 23.77
C ILE A 66 -2.85 -5.79 22.80
N ALA A 67 -1.80 -5.52 22.02
CA ALA A 67 -1.27 -6.47 21.05
C ALA A 67 -0.73 -7.76 21.68
N ARG A 68 -0.07 -7.63 22.85
CA ARG A 68 0.52 -8.73 23.61
C ARG A 68 -0.54 -9.58 24.32
N ASP A 69 -1.48 -8.94 25.01
CA ASP A 69 -2.27 -9.60 26.06
C ASP A 69 -3.71 -9.93 25.62
N CYS A 70 -4.26 -9.26 24.59
CA CYS A 70 -5.64 -9.55 24.15
C CYS A 70 -5.74 -10.87 23.38
N SER A 71 -6.87 -11.57 23.52
CA SER A 71 -7.20 -12.70 22.63
C SER A 71 -7.34 -12.21 21.19
N TRP A 72 -7.20 -13.10 20.19
CA TRP A 72 -7.39 -12.71 18.78
C TRP A 72 -8.82 -12.20 18.51
N HIS A 73 -9.81 -12.76 19.21
CA HIS A 73 -11.19 -12.28 19.18
C HIS A 73 -11.27 -10.83 19.66
N ASP A 74 -10.71 -10.54 20.83
CA ASP A 74 -10.82 -9.20 21.42
C ASP A 74 -10.03 -8.19 20.62
N LEU A 75 -8.85 -8.56 20.12
CA LEU A 75 -8.00 -7.72 19.30
C LEU A 75 -8.71 -7.27 18.00
N LEU A 76 -9.49 -8.17 17.39
CA LEU A 76 -10.12 -7.92 16.08
C LEU A 76 -11.53 -7.33 16.17
N LEU A 77 -12.30 -7.68 17.20
CA LEU A 77 -13.74 -7.39 17.25
C LEU A 77 -14.14 -6.50 18.43
N VAL A 78 -13.44 -6.60 19.56
CA VAL A 78 -13.84 -5.90 20.80
C VAL A 78 -13.08 -4.58 20.93
N ARG A 79 -11.75 -4.62 20.92
CA ARG A 79 -10.89 -3.44 21.11
C ARG A 79 -11.08 -2.37 20.03
N PRO A 80 -11.22 -2.67 18.73
CA PRO A 80 -11.44 -1.64 17.71
C PRO A 80 -12.69 -0.79 17.96
N HIS A 81 -13.72 -1.38 18.57
CA HIS A 81 -14.96 -0.66 18.90
C HIS A 81 -14.72 0.41 19.97
N TYR A 82 -13.93 0.11 20.99
CA TYR A 82 -13.65 1.03 22.10
C TYR A 82 -12.61 2.09 21.76
N GLU A 83 -11.59 1.72 20.99
CA GLU A 83 -10.46 2.59 20.66
C GLU A 83 -10.73 3.44 19.41
N GLY A 84 -11.79 3.12 18.67
CA GLY A 84 -12.20 3.87 17.48
C GLY A 84 -11.19 3.79 16.32
N HIS A 85 -10.27 2.82 16.34
CA HIS A 85 -9.29 2.63 15.26
C HIS A 85 -9.21 1.17 14.80
N PRO A 86 -8.86 0.91 13.53
CA PRO A 86 -8.77 -0.45 13.02
C PRO A 86 -7.62 -1.23 13.69
N PRO A 87 -7.71 -2.57 13.78
CA PRO A 87 -6.77 -3.39 14.53
C PRO A 87 -5.41 -3.59 13.85
N PHE A 88 -5.19 -3.05 12.65
CA PHE A 88 -4.03 -3.37 11.83
C PHE A 88 -2.69 -3.05 12.52
N TRP A 89 -2.61 -1.92 13.22
CA TRP A 89 -1.43 -1.57 14.00
C TRP A 89 -1.12 -2.61 15.07
N TRP A 90 -2.13 -3.02 15.83
CA TRP A 90 -1.95 -4.04 16.86
C TRP A 90 -1.61 -5.41 16.28
N LEU A 91 -2.13 -5.75 15.09
CA LEU A 91 -1.74 -6.97 14.40
C LEU A 91 -0.25 -7.00 14.06
N LEU A 92 0.32 -5.86 13.65
CA LEU A 92 1.76 -5.75 13.39
C LEU A 92 2.57 -5.87 14.68
N LEU A 93 2.13 -5.20 15.76
CA LEU A 93 2.78 -5.28 17.07
C LEU A 93 2.64 -6.67 17.73
N ALA A 94 1.55 -7.37 17.46
CA ALA A 94 1.28 -8.69 18.05
C ALA A 94 2.33 -9.72 17.61
N ILE A 95 2.94 -9.55 16.43
CA ILE A 95 4.01 -10.43 15.94
C ILE A 95 5.19 -10.42 16.92
N PRO A 96 5.94 -9.32 17.12
CA PRO A 96 7.05 -9.31 18.08
C PRO A 96 6.58 -9.45 19.53
N ALA A 97 5.43 -8.89 19.90
CA ALA A 97 4.96 -8.93 21.29
C ALA A 97 4.66 -10.35 21.78
N ARG A 98 4.02 -11.17 20.93
CA ARG A 98 3.71 -12.58 21.28
C ARG A 98 4.89 -13.52 21.08
N LEU A 99 5.90 -13.12 20.32
CA LEU A 99 7.18 -13.83 20.21
C LEU A 99 8.13 -13.54 21.39
N GLY A 100 7.71 -12.71 22.35
CA GLY A 100 8.51 -12.40 23.54
C GLY A 100 9.65 -11.40 23.30
N VAL A 101 9.60 -10.63 22.20
CA VAL A 101 10.56 -9.54 21.97
C VAL A 101 10.36 -8.48 23.08
N PRO A 102 11.45 -7.95 23.67
CA PRO A 102 11.31 -6.91 24.69
C PRO A 102 10.53 -5.70 24.19
N TYR A 103 9.73 -5.11 25.07
CA TYR A 103 8.79 -4.02 24.76
C TYR A 103 9.39 -2.92 23.86
N GLU A 104 10.46 -2.28 24.34
CA GLU A 104 11.14 -1.18 23.64
C GLU A 104 11.61 -1.58 22.23
N TRP A 105 12.28 -2.73 22.13
CA TRP A 105 12.86 -3.21 20.87
C TRP A 105 11.78 -3.62 19.86
N GLY A 106 10.73 -4.30 20.31
CA GLY A 106 9.66 -4.75 19.45
C GLY A 106 8.80 -3.59 18.94
N LEU A 107 8.41 -2.68 19.83
CA LEU A 107 7.58 -1.52 19.51
C LEU A 107 8.32 -0.57 18.55
N LYS A 108 9.51 -0.11 18.94
CA LYS A 108 10.33 0.81 18.14
C LYS A 108 10.82 0.15 16.85
N GLY A 109 11.09 -1.16 16.88
CA GLY A 109 11.50 -1.92 15.69
C GLY A 109 10.42 -1.95 14.61
N VAL A 110 9.16 -2.20 14.97
CA VAL A 110 8.03 -2.13 14.03
C VAL A 110 7.88 -0.72 13.47
N GLN A 111 7.95 0.30 14.34
CA GLN A 111 7.89 1.70 13.91
C GLN A 111 9.02 2.07 12.94
N LEU A 112 10.24 1.63 13.22
CA LEU A 112 11.39 1.92 12.37
C LEU A 112 11.21 1.32 10.98
N ILE A 113 10.69 0.09 10.88
CA ILE A 113 10.43 -0.56 9.59
C ILE A 113 9.39 0.22 8.79
N THR A 114 8.30 0.66 9.42
CA THR A 114 7.24 1.41 8.74
C THR A 114 7.69 2.82 8.32
N ALA A 115 8.46 3.50 9.18
CA ALA A 115 9.06 4.79 8.90
C ALA A 115 10.08 4.73 7.75
N VAL A 116 10.97 3.73 7.76
CA VAL A 116 11.93 3.49 6.67
C VAL A 116 11.20 3.18 5.36
N PHE A 117 10.12 2.39 5.42
CA PHE A 117 9.29 2.11 4.25
C PHE A 117 8.63 3.38 3.67
N LEU A 118 8.09 4.26 4.52
CA LEU A 118 7.55 5.55 4.12
C LEU A 118 8.62 6.40 3.41
N VAL A 119 9.79 6.59 4.01
CA VAL A 119 10.85 7.42 3.43
C VAL A 119 11.42 6.77 2.16
N TRP A 120 11.53 5.45 2.11
CA TRP A 120 11.90 4.75 0.89
C TRP A 120 10.92 5.03 -0.26
N LEU A 121 9.61 5.03 0.01
CA LEU A 121 8.60 5.40 -0.97
C LEU A 121 8.75 6.87 -1.41
N LEU A 122 8.93 7.79 -0.45
CA LEU A 122 9.08 9.22 -0.74
C LEU A 122 10.30 9.51 -1.61
N VAL A 123 11.45 8.93 -1.28
CA VAL A 123 12.71 9.25 -1.93
C VAL A 123 12.85 8.53 -3.28
N PHE A 124 12.57 7.23 -3.33
CA PHE A 124 12.88 6.41 -4.50
C PHE A 124 11.71 6.20 -5.46
N ARG A 125 10.47 6.40 -5.00
CA ARG A 125 9.28 6.00 -5.74
C ARG A 125 8.31 7.14 -6.03
N SER A 126 8.30 8.18 -5.19
CA SER A 126 7.40 9.31 -5.38
C SER A 126 7.78 10.15 -6.60
N GLY A 127 6.79 10.85 -7.16
CA GLY A 127 6.99 11.84 -8.21
C GLY A 127 7.30 13.26 -7.70
N LEU A 128 7.67 13.41 -6.43
CA LEU A 128 7.91 14.72 -5.82
C LEU A 128 9.14 15.41 -6.42
N PRO A 129 9.23 16.76 -6.39
CA PRO A 129 10.46 17.47 -6.74
C PRO A 129 11.60 17.08 -5.79
N GLU A 130 12.84 17.10 -6.32
CA GLU A 130 14.04 16.60 -5.63
C GLU A 130 14.24 17.24 -4.24
N VAL A 131 14.03 18.56 -4.15
CA VAL A 131 14.13 19.32 -2.90
C VAL A 131 13.19 18.75 -1.81
N LEU A 132 11.95 18.41 -2.17
CA LEU A 132 11.01 17.84 -1.22
C LEU A 132 11.40 16.41 -0.81
N ARG A 133 11.95 15.60 -1.72
CA ARG A 133 12.42 14.26 -1.36
C ARG A 133 13.55 14.27 -0.33
N ILE A 134 14.35 15.34 -0.33
CA ILE A 134 15.46 15.51 0.61
C ILE A 134 14.98 16.13 1.91
N ILE A 135 14.20 17.21 1.86
CA ILE A 135 13.81 17.99 3.06
C ILE A 135 12.69 17.30 3.84
N LEU A 136 11.67 16.77 3.15
CA LEU A 136 10.45 16.26 3.78
C LEU A 136 10.70 15.16 4.84
N PRO A 137 11.61 14.18 4.62
CA PRO A 137 11.97 13.20 5.64
C PRO A 137 12.51 13.80 6.94
N PHE A 138 13.15 14.97 6.90
CA PHE A 138 13.74 15.62 8.08
C PHE A 138 12.84 16.68 8.70
N THR A 139 11.56 16.76 8.28
CA THR A 139 10.58 17.60 8.94
C THR A 139 10.15 16.98 10.28
N TYR A 140 9.66 17.81 11.20
CA TYR A 140 9.13 17.33 12.49
C TYR A 140 8.13 16.18 12.32
N PHE A 141 7.17 16.32 11.39
CA PHE A 141 6.14 15.30 11.18
C PHE A 141 6.74 13.97 10.73
N VAL A 142 7.52 13.95 9.65
CA VAL A 142 8.02 12.66 9.14
C VAL A 142 9.13 12.09 10.02
N CYS A 143 10.02 12.94 10.54
CA CYS A 143 11.19 12.49 11.30
C CYS A 143 10.85 12.09 12.73
N TYR A 144 10.01 12.87 13.42
CA TYR A 144 9.69 12.61 14.82
C TYR A 144 8.33 11.94 14.95
N GLN A 145 7.26 12.56 14.44
CA GLN A 145 5.90 12.06 14.64
C GLN A 145 5.65 10.69 13.99
N ASP A 146 6.11 10.50 12.75
CA ASP A 146 6.00 9.25 12.02
C ASP A 146 7.28 8.41 12.06
N GLY A 147 8.40 9.01 12.46
CA GLY A 147 9.68 8.32 12.53
C GLY A 147 9.86 7.62 13.86
N VAL A 148 9.68 8.35 14.96
CA VAL A 148 10.06 7.93 16.32
C VAL A 148 8.86 7.45 17.12
N THR A 149 7.74 8.19 17.07
CA THR A 149 6.53 7.84 17.84
C THR A 149 5.83 6.63 17.21
N SER A 150 5.68 5.55 17.99
CA SER A 150 5.21 4.23 17.55
C SER A 150 3.70 4.19 17.33
N ARG A 151 3.26 4.76 16.21
CA ARG A 151 1.85 4.94 15.83
C ARG A 151 1.62 4.55 14.36
N PRO A 152 0.38 4.21 13.96
CA PRO A 152 0.09 3.80 12.58
C PRO A 152 0.21 4.92 11.53
N TYR A 153 0.56 6.14 11.91
CA TYR A 153 0.57 7.29 11.01
C TYR A 153 1.64 7.18 9.90
N ALA A 154 2.80 6.57 10.17
CA ALA A 154 3.80 6.30 9.14
C ALA A 154 3.23 5.42 8.01
N LEU A 155 2.47 4.37 8.37
CA LEU A 155 1.78 3.51 7.41
C LEU A 155 0.65 4.23 6.69
N MET A 156 -0.09 5.10 7.39
CA MET A 156 -1.12 5.93 6.79
C MET A 156 -0.52 6.86 5.72
N MET A 157 0.58 7.55 6.02
CA MET A 157 1.28 8.38 5.05
C MET A 157 1.84 7.55 3.89
N ALA A 158 2.40 6.37 4.16
CA ALA A 158 2.88 5.48 3.11
C ALA A 158 1.74 5.06 2.17
N ALA A 159 0.57 4.74 2.73
CA ALA A 159 -0.63 4.43 1.96
C ALA A 159 -1.09 5.62 1.10
N MET A 160 -1.07 6.85 1.63
CA MET A 160 -1.37 8.06 0.85
C MET A 160 -0.41 8.24 -0.33
N VAL A 161 0.90 8.04 -0.12
CA VAL A 161 1.90 8.09 -1.19
C VAL A 161 1.62 7.03 -2.25
N LEU A 162 1.31 5.79 -1.84
CA LEU A 162 0.95 4.71 -2.75
C LEU A 162 -0.33 5.01 -3.53
N THR A 163 -1.33 5.64 -2.91
CA THR A 163 -2.55 6.10 -3.57
C THR A 163 -2.22 7.13 -4.65
N GLY A 164 -1.39 8.13 -4.34
CA GLY A 164 -0.94 9.13 -5.31
C GLY A 164 -0.17 8.53 -6.48
N MET A 165 0.74 7.58 -6.21
CA MET A 165 1.49 6.85 -7.24
C MET A 165 0.58 6.00 -8.14
N SER A 166 -0.44 5.38 -7.55
CA SER A 166 -1.38 4.50 -8.25
C SER A 166 -2.42 5.29 -9.05
N TRP A 167 -2.63 6.56 -8.72
CA TRP A 167 -3.63 7.41 -9.36
C TRP A 167 -3.42 7.49 -10.87
N ARG A 168 -2.18 7.66 -11.36
CA ARG A 168 -1.91 7.87 -12.80
C ARG A 168 -2.38 6.70 -13.67
N ASN A 169 -2.22 5.46 -13.20
CA ASN A 169 -2.51 4.23 -13.94
C ASN A 169 -3.72 3.48 -13.35
N ARG A 170 -4.62 4.20 -12.68
CA ARG A 170 -5.78 3.62 -11.98
C ARG A 170 -6.74 2.87 -12.91
N ASP A 171 -6.88 3.31 -14.16
CA ASP A 171 -7.80 2.69 -15.11
C ASP A 171 -7.20 1.41 -15.73
N ASP A 172 -5.87 1.35 -15.90
CA ASP A 172 -5.17 0.17 -16.41
C ASP A 172 -4.94 -0.90 -15.32
N HIS A 173 -4.64 -0.46 -14.09
CA HIS A 173 -4.27 -1.32 -12.97
C HIS A 173 -5.01 -0.90 -11.68
N PRO A 174 -6.35 -1.01 -11.64
CA PRO A 174 -7.19 -0.54 -10.53
C PRO A 174 -6.85 -1.20 -9.20
N TRP A 175 -6.39 -2.45 -9.23
CA TRP A 175 -6.03 -3.20 -8.02
C TRP A 175 -4.93 -2.51 -7.19
N ARG A 176 -4.04 -1.71 -7.80
CA ARG A 176 -3.00 -0.96 -7.07
C ARG A 176 -3.60 0.17 -6.23
N LEU A 177 -4.51 0.91 -6.85
CA LEU A 177 -5.24 1.97 -6.18
C LEU A 177 -6.10 1.36 -5.06
N ILE A 178 -6.90 0.33 -5.37
CA ILE A 178 -7.74 -0.37 -4.39
C ILE A 178 -6.91 -0.89 -3.21
N GLY A 179 -5.78 -1.56 -3.47
CA GLY A 179 -4.89 -2.04 -2.41
C GLY A 179 -4.37 -0.92 -1.51
N SER A 180 -3.99 0.23 -2.09
CA SER A 180 -3.56 1.40 -1.31
C SER A 180 -4.71 2.01 -0.48
N LEU A 181 -5.93 2.03 -1.00
CA LEU A 181 -7.11 2.53 -0.28
C LEU A 181 -7.50 1.59 0.87
N ILE A 182 -7.42 0.27 0.66
CA ILE A 182 -7.62 -0.72 1.72
C ILE A 182 -6.59 -0.50 2.83
N LEU A 183 -5.31 -0.37 2.47
CA LEU A 183 -4.25 -0.10 3.45
C LEU A 183 -4.54 1.19 4.23
N LEU A 184 -5.00 2.24 3.54
CA LEU A 184 -5.36 3.52 4.17
C LEU A 184 -6.52 3.35 5.19
N CYS A 185 -7.57 2.62 4.81
CA CYS A 185 -8.67 2.26 5.71
C CYS A 185 -8.22 1.44 6.92
N LEU A 186 -7.21 0.59 6.77
CA LEU A 186 -6.67 -0.23 7.85
C LEU A 186 -5.82 0.55 8.84
N CYS A 187 -5.23 1.69 8.46
CA CYS A 187 -4.32 2.42 9.35
C CYS A 187 -5.05 3.27 10.39
N SER A 188 -6.18 3.90 10.03
CA SER A 188 -6.87 4.84 10.91
C SER A 188 -8.28 5.16 10.40
N ALA A 189 -9.18 5.62 11.30
CA ALA A 189 -10.46 6.20 10.93
C ALA A 189 -10.31 7.41 9.97
N TYR A 190 -9.28 8.24 10.15
CA TYR A 190 -8.97 9.32 9.20
C TYR A 190 -8.63 8.77 7.81
N GLY A 191 -7.94 7.62 7.77
CA GLY A 191 -7.62 6.92 6.55
C GLY A 191 -8.86 6.44 5.80
N VAL A 192 -9.91 5.99 6.52
CA VAL A 192 -11.21 5.64 5.93
C VAL A 192 -11.85 6.87 5.25
N ALA A 193 -11.86 8.03 5.92
CA ALA A 193 -12.41 9.26 5.35
C ALA A 193 -11.65 9.69 4.08
N LEU A 194 -10.31 9.68 4.13
CA LEU A 194 -9.47 9.98 2.97
C LEU A 194 -9.69 8.99 1.83
N ALA A 195 -9.75 7.70 2.13
CA ALA A 195 -9.99 6.65 1.15
C ALA A 195 -11.37 6.81 0.49
N GLY A 196 -12.40 7.12 1.29
CA GLY A 196 -13.74 7.42 0.80
C GLY A 196 -13.76 8.61 -0.16
N GLY A 197 -13.07 9.71 0.19
CA GLY A 197 -12.94 10.87 -0.69
C GLY A 197 -12.29 10.54 -2.04
N VAL A 198 -11.19 9.80 -2.02
CA VAL A 198 -10.51 9.35 -3.26
C VAL A 198 -11.39 8.40 -4.07
N ALA A 199 -12.07 7.46 -3.41
CA ALA A 199 -12.98 6.52 -4.06
C ALA A 199 -14.16 7.23 -4.73
N LEU A 200 -14.77 8.22 -4.04
CA LEU A 200 -15.84 9.04 -4.60
C LEU A 200 -15.36 9.87 -5.80
N ALA A 201 -14.17 10.47 -5.71
CA ALA A 201 -13.59 11.21 -6.84
C ALA A 201 -13.33 10.31 -8.05
N TRP A 202 -12.87 9.08 -7.81
CA TRP A 202 -12.68 8.09 -8.87
C TRP A 202 -14.02 7.65 -9.48
N LEU A 203 -15.03 7.33 -8.66
CA LEU A 203 -16.37 6.96 -9.10
C LEU A 203 -17.02 8.08 -9.93
N TRP A 204 -16.97 9.32 -9.44
CA TRP A 204 -17.46 10.50 -10.14
C TRP A 204 -16.85 10.62 -11.53
N ARG A 205 -15.53 10.45 -11.64
CA ARG A 205 -14.82 10.48 -12.93
C ARG A 205 -15.30 9.37 -13.86
N VAL A 206 -15.47 8.14 -13.36
CA VAL A 206 -15.95 7.01 -14.16
C VAL A 206 -17.36 7.29 -14.68
N LEU A 207 -18.27 7.78 -13.83
CA LEU A 207 -19.64 8.15 -14.21
C LEU A 207 -19.64 9.24 -15.29
N ARG A 208 -18.85 10.31 -15.12
CA ARG A 208 -18.72 11.38 -16.13
C ARG A 208 -18.17 10.87 -17.45
N SER A 209 -17.19 9.97 -17.41
CA SER A 209 -16.58 9.40 -18.63
C SER A 209 -17.55 8.49 -19.38
N ARG A 210 -18.44 7.79 -18.67
CA ARG A 210 -19.54 7.01 -19.26
C ARG A 210 -20.63 7.92 -19.82
N GLY A 211 -21.11 8.90 -19.05
CA GLY A 211 -22.13 9.85 -19.52
C GLY A 211 -21.70 10.67 -20.75
N VAL A 212 -20.42 11.04 -20.85
CA VAL A 212 -19.88 11.66 -22.08
C VAL A 212 -19.83 10.67 -23.23
N ARG A 213 -19.45 9.40 -23.00
CA ARG A 213 -19.47 8.37 -24.04
C ARG A 213 -20.89 8.07 -24.52
N ASP A 214 -21.86 7.96 -23.62
CA ASP A 214 -23.27 7.70 -23.96
C ASP A 214 -23.92 8.92 -24.63
N GLY A 215 -23.50 10.14 -24.29
CA GLY A 215 -23.92 11.37 -24.99
C GLY A 215 -23.28 11.54 -26.37
N VAL A 216 -22.01 11.16 -26.54
CA VAL A 216 -21.29 11.22 -27.83
C VAL A 216 -21.68 10.05 -28.76
N LEU A 217 -21.98 8.87 -28.20
CA LEU A 217 -22.49 7.71 -28.94
C LEU A 217 -24.03 7.73 -29.07
N GLY A 218 -24.72 8.60 -28.33
CA GLY A 218 -26.17 8.84 -28.40
C GLY A 218 -26.64 9.57 -29.66
N GLN A 219 -25.73 9.91 -30.60
CA GLN A 219 -26.06 10.39 -31.95
C GLN A 219 -25.45 9.55 -33.08
N LYS A 220 -25.39 8.23 -32.93
CA LYS A 220 -25.32 7.36 -34.11
C LYS A 220 -26.36 6.24 -34.02
N PRO A 221 -27.52 6.36 -34.68
CA PRO A 221 -28.24 5.15 -35.04
C PRO A 221 -27.39 4.50 -36.13
N ARG A 222 -26.84 3.32 -35.86
CA ARG A 222 -26.58 2.27 -36.85
C ARG A 222 -25.91 1.07 -36.17
N LEU A 223 -26.73 0.35 -35.42
CA LEU A 223 -26.79 -1.10 -35.53
C LEU A 223 -27.19 -1.48 -36.97
N ALA A 224 -26.30 -1.25 -37.94
CA ALA A 224 -26.49 -1.66 -39.34
C ALA A 224 -25.20 -2.24 -39.94
N GLY A 225 -24.38 -2.88 -39.10
CA GLY A 225 -23.28 -3.75 -39.55
C GLY A 225 -23.54 -5.23 -39.30
N TRP A 226 -24.49 -5.57 -38.41
CA TRP A 226 -24.75 -6.95 -38.00
C TRP A 226 -25.78 -7.69 -38.89
N CYS A 227 -26.48 -6.99 -39.80
CA CYS A 227 -27.40 -7.62 -40.76
C CYS A 227 -26.81 -7.83 -42.17
N CYS A 228 -25.59 -7.35 -42.47
CA CYS A 228 -24.99 -7.50 -43.80
C CYS A 228 -23.99 -8.67 -43.91
N TRP A 229 -23.80 -9.43 -42.83
CA TRP A 229 -22.91 -10.60 -42.81
C TRP A 229 -23.64 -11.95 -42.85
N GLN A 230 -24.97 -11.94 -43.03
CA GLN A 230 -25.77 -13.17 -43.20
C GLN A 230 -26.53 -13.24 -44.54
N SER A 231 -26.27 -12.36 -45.51
CA SER A 231 -26.90 -12.43 -46.85
C SER A 231 -25.92 -12.69 -48.00
N VAL A 232 -24.67 -13.07 -47.73
CA VAL A 232 -23.72 -13.57 -48.76
C VAL A 232 -23.19 -14.93 -48.33
N SER A 233 -24.11 -15.83 -48.02
CA SER A 233 -23.89 -17.27 -48.11
C SER A 233 -24.97 -17.81 -49.04
N GLY A 234 -24.74 -17.58 -50.32
CA GLY A 234 -25.50 -18.15 -51.41
C GLY A 234 -24.58 -18.39 -52.58
N LEU A 235 -24.67 -19.61 -53.12
CA LEU A 235 -24.32 -20.02 -54.48
C LEU A 235 -22.90 -20.57 -54.72
N SER A 236 -22.84 -21.90 -54.70
CA SER A 236 -22.48 -22.74 -55.86
C SER A 236 -21.19 -22.41 -56.61
N LEU A 237 -20.12 -23.16 -56.33
CA LEU A 237 -19.39 -24.05 -57.25
C LEU A 237 -18.25 -24.75 -56.49
#